data_AF-A0A5C7YUP4-F1
#
_entry.id   AF-A0A5C7YUP4-F1
#
_cell.length_a   1.000
_cell.length_b   1.000
_cell.length_c   1.000
_cell.angle_alpha   90.00
_cell.angle_beta   90.00
_cell.angle_gamma   90.00
#
_symmetry.space_group_name_H-M   'P 1'
#
loop_
_entity.id
_entity.type
_entity.pdbx_description
1 polymer ?
#
loop_
_entity_poly.entity_id
_entity_poly.type
_entity_poly.pdbx_seq_one_letter_code
_entity_poly.pdbx_strand_id
1 'polypeptide(L)'
;MKLFALVFSLMSFFTSCKCNKTAVKEEAKVVNTESNLEEQVSNLPIVVYQENTRGFYREIVVREGKIFVVTARGAKPAFWELKKEDYKKLLGLYQNIDLKGLSSLKDPTQKRFYDGAPIATLSFTEEKNTYTSSEFDGGYPPKEIEGFVNELISVAEKLNK
;
A
#
# COMPACT_ATOMS: atom_id res chain seq x y z
N MET A 1 -0.96 -42.70 23.29
CA MET A 1 -2.23 -42.59 24.04
C MET A 1 -1.91 -42.01 25.41
N LYS A 2 -2.32 -40.76 25.69
CA LYS A 2 -2.33 -40.20 27.06
C LYS A 2 -3.68 -39.52 27.28
N LEU A 3 -4.30 -39.90 28.38
CA LEU A 3 -5.66 -39.59 28.79
C LEU A 3 -5.68 -38.22 29.48
N PHE A 4 -6.49 -37.28 29.00
CA PHE A 4 -6.91 -36.11 29.78
C PHE A 4 -8.42 -35.93 29.65
N ALA A 5 -9.08 -35.79 30.79
CA ALA A 5 -10.52 -35.90 30.92
C ALA A 5 -11.25 -34.57 30.70
N LEU A 6 -12.48 -34.68 30.20
CA LEU A 6 -13.47 -33.60 30.13
C LEU A 6 -13.93 -33.17 31.52
N VAL A 7 -14.08 -31.87 31.73
CA VAL A 7 -15.13 -31.32 32.60
C VAL A 7 -15.76 -30.11 31.91
N PHE A 8 -16.99 -30.29 31.42
CA PHE A 8 -17.87 -29.17 31.09
C PHE A 8 -18.33 -28.52 32.39
N SER A 9 -18.30 -27.18 32.47
CA SER A 9 -19.13 -26.43 33.41
C SER A 9 -19.96 -25.43 32.62
N LEU A 10 -21.22 -25.80 32.39
CA LEU A 10 -22.23 -24.98 31.75
C LEU A 10 -22.98 -24.25 32.86
N MET A 11 -22.90 -22.92 32.92
CA MET A 11 -23.75 -22.13 33.82
C MET A 11 -24.24 -20.85 33.16
N SER A 12 -25.30 -21.00 32.37
CA SER A 12 -26.10 -19.86 31.89
C SER A 12 -27.00 -19.37 33.03
N PHE A 13 -26.96 -18.08 33.34
CA PHE A 13 -27.99 -17.43 34.16
C PHE A 13 -28.83 -16.47 33.32
N PHE A 14 -30.15 -16.56 33.50
CA PHE A 14 -31.15 -15.86 32.70
C PHE A 14 -31.45 -14.46 33.27
N THR A 15 -31.58 -13.50 32.35
CA THR A 15 -32.49 -12.34 32.31
C THR A 15 -33.16 -11.83 33.61
N SER A 16 -33.19 -10.49 33.81
CA SER A 16 -34.40 -9.69 33.50
C SER A 16 -34.28 -8.16 33.74
N CYS A 17 -34.71 -7.41 32.73
CA CYS A 17 -35.36 -6.09 32.71
C CYS A 17 -35.16 -5.03 33.82
N LYS A 18 -34.97 -3.79 33.36
CA LYS A 18 -35.96 -2.72 33.65
C LYS A 18 -36.32 -1.96 32.37
N CYS A 19 -37.63 -1.82 32.13
CA CYS A 19 -38.21 -1.17 30.96
C CYS A 19 -39.31 -0.22 31.43
N ASN A 20 -39.36 0.99 30.87
CA ASN A 20 -40.51 1.89 30.87
C ASN A 20 -40.83 2.13 29.38
N LYS A 21 -41.86 1.51 28.78
CA LYS A 21 -43.26 2.00 28.67
C LYS A 21 -43.36 3.48 28.19
N THR A 22 -44.25 3.92 27.29
CA THR A 22 -45.35 3.36 26.44
C THR A 22 -45.92 4.57 25.62
N ALA A 23 -46.39 4.54 24.37
CA ALA A 23 -46.41 3.55 23.25
C ALA A 23 -46.99 4.19 21.95
N VAL A 24 -46.57 3.71 20.75
CA VAL A 24 -47.36 3.35 19.53
C VAL A 24 -48.41 4.37 18.98
N LYS A 25 -48.46 4.76 17.69
CA LYS A 25 -48.66 4.03 16.40
C LYS A 25 -47.89 4.76 15.26
N GLU A 26 -47.05 4.13 14.42
CA GLU A 26 -47.33 3.30 13.22
C GLU A 26 -48.06 4.10 12.11
N GLU A 27 -47.60 4.20 10.85
CA GLU A 27 -47.01 3.17 9.95
C GLU A 27 -45.74 3.55 9.13
N ALA A 28 -45.10 2.50 8.57
CA ALA A 28 -44.35 2.46 7.29
C ALA A 28 -43.07 3.31 7.07
N LYS A 29 -41.90 2.74 7.41
CA LYS A 29 -40.96 2.10 6.44
C LYS A 29 -39.56 1.92 7.06
N VAL A 30 -39.25 0.69 7.50
CA VAL A 30 -37.91 0.35 8.00
C VAL A 30 -36.92 0.21 6.86
N VAL A 31 -35.95 1.11 6.79
CA VAL A 31 -34.60 0.81 6.30
C VAL A 31 -33.61 1.47 7.26
N ASN A 32 -33.11 0.68 8.21
CA ASN A 32 -31.88 1.04 8.89
C ASN A 32 -30.75 0.92 7.87
N THR A 33 -30.14 2.04 7.51
CA THR A 33 -28.81 2.03 6.90
C THR A 33 -28.02 3.11 7.59
N GLU A 34 -27.55 2.74 8.79
CA GLU A 34 -26.18 3.03 9.16
C GLU A 34 -25.33 2.57 7.97
N SER A 35 -24.95 3.51 7.10
CA SER A 35 -24.02 3.23 6.04
C SER A 35 -22.66 3.07 6.68
N ASN A 36 -22.38 1.84 7.12
CA ASN A 36 -21.04 1.28 7.17
C ASN A 36 -20.48 1.28 5.74
N LEU A 37 -20.15 2.47 5.26
CA LEU A 37 -18.96 2.68 4.48
C LEU A 37 -17.82 2.67 5.49
N GLU A 38 -17.52 1.46 5.98
CA GLU A 38 -16.13 1.12 6.21
C GLU A 38 -15.45 1.32 4.85
N GLU A 39 -14.87 2.52 4.64
CA GLU A 39 -13.86 2.67 3.62
C GLU A 39 -12.90 1.51 3.83
N GLN A 40 -12.72 0.67 2.81
CA GLN A 40 -11.58 -0.23 2.81
C GLN A 40 -10.35 0.68 2.82
N VAL A 41 -9.81 0.91 4.01
CA VAL A 41 -8.55 1.61 4.22
C VAL A 41 -7.47 0.67 3.69
N SER A 42 -7.34 0.64 2.36
CA SER A 42 -6.25 -0.02 1.68
C SER A 42 -4.98 0.60 2.23
N ASN A 43 -4.22 -0.20 2.96
CA ASN A 43 -2.90 0.22 3.39
C ASN A 43 -2.03 0.26 2.14
N LEU A 44 -1.07 1.18 2.09
CA LEU A 44 -0.06 1.16 1.05
C LEU A 44 0.67 -0.20 1.12
N PRO A 45 0.74 -0.97 0.02
CA PRO A 45 1.38 -2.29 0.01
C PRO A 45 2.89 -2.16 0.20
N ILE A 46 3.61 -3.28 0.12
CA ILE A 46 5.06 -3.21 -0.04
C ILE A 46 5.34 -2.63 -1.44
N VAL A 47 6.03 -1.49 -1.49
CA VAL A 47 6.44 -0.81 -2.72
C VAL A 47 7.93 -1.04 -2.90
N VAL A 48 8.37 -1.42 -4.10
CA VAL A 48 9.79 -1.46 -4.47
C VAL A 48 9.97 -0.68 -5.76
N TYR A 49 10.84 0.33 -5.72
CA TYR A 49 11.27 1.08 -6.90
C TYR A 49 12.77 0.90 -7.06
N GLN A 50 13.22 0.50 -8.25
CA GLN A 50 14.64 0.31 -8.55
C GLN A 50 15.03 1.10 -9.80
N GLU A 51 16.20 1.73 -9.75
CA GLU A 51 16.88 2.31 -10.92
C GLU A 51 18.34 1.84 -10.97
N ASN A 52 18.85 1.54 -12.17
CA ASN A 52 20.26 1.20 -12.32
C ASN A 52 20.87 1.47 -13.70
N THR A 53 22.19 1.68 -13.70
CA THR A 53 23.09 1.57 -14.86
C THR A 53 24.23 0.59 -14.53
N ARG A 54 25.34 0.66 -15.30
CA ARG A 54 26.60 -0.03 -14.96
C ARG A 54 27.32 0.59 -13.76
N GLY A 55 27.13 1.89 -13.49
CA GLY A 55 27.82 2.65 -12.44
C GLY A 55 26.90 3.29 -11.40
N PHE A 56 25.58 3.22 -11.58
CA PHE A 56 24.56 3.77 -10.68
C PHE A 56 23.60 2.66 -10.23
N TYR A 57 23.16 2.74 -8.97
CA TYR A 57 22.12 1.88 -8.41
C TYR A 57 21.34 2.68 -7.37
N ARG A 58 20.02 2.61 -7.42
CA ARG A 58 19.11 3.16 -6.41
C ARG A 58 17.96 2.17 -6.22
N GLU A 59 17.70 1.81 -4.97
CA GLU A 59 16.49 1.08 -4.58
C GLU A 59 15.79 1.87 -3.48
N ILE A 60 14.48 2.06 -3.63
CA ILE A 60 13.61 2.70 -2.65
C ILE A 60 12.51 1.69 -2.31
N VAL A 61 12.40 1.32 -1.04
CA VAL A 61 11.37 0.37 -0.56
C VAL A 61 10.48 1.06 0.46
N VAL A 62 9.16 0.94 0.32
CA VAL A 62 8.20 1.35 1.35
C VAL A 62 7.53 0.11 1.92
N ARG A 63 7.59 -0.05 3.24
CA ARG A 63 6.86 -1.08 4.00
C ARG A 63 6.75 -0.68 5.47
N GLU A 64 5.73 -1.17 6.18
CA GLU A 64 5.60 -0.98 7.64
C GLU A 64 5.64 0.50 8.09
N GLY A 65 5.14 1.43 7.26
CA GLY A 65 5.18 2.87 7.53
C GLY A 65 6.57 3.53 7.34
N LYS A 66 7.58 2.78 6.92
CA LYS A 66 8.95 3.23 6.70
C LYS A 66 9.31 3.29 5.23
N ILE A 67 10.23 4.19 4.91
CA ILE A 67 10.93 4.24 3.63
C ILE A 67 12.39 3.87 3.84
N PHE A 68 12.89 2.96 3.00
CA PHE A 68 14.26 2.45 3.00
C PHE A 68 14.92 2.85 1.67
N VAL A 69 16.18 3.28 1.72
CA VAL A 69 16.94 3.68 0.53
C VAL A 69 18.31 2.99 0.51
N VAL A 70 18.64 2.41 -0.64
CA VAL A 70 19.93 1.76 -0.93
C VAL A 70 20.53 2.40 -2.18
N THR A 71 21.78 2.85 -2.12
CA THR A 71 22.48 3.55 -3.22
C THR A 71 23.64 2.74 -3.84
N ALA A 72 23.88 1.53 -3.34
CA ALA A 72 24.86 0.60 -3.89
C ALA A 72 24.43 -0.86 -3.63
N ARG A 73 24.65 -1.75 -4.59
CA ARG A 73 24.24 -3.16 -4.50
C ARG A 73 24.90 -3.83 -3.28
N GLY A 74 24.09 -4.40 -2.39
CA GLY A 74 24.57 -5.05 -1.15
C GLY A 74 24.93 -4.10 -0.01
N ALA A 75 24.75 -2.78 -0.16
CA ALA A 75 24.87 -1.85 0.96
C ALA A 75 23.71 -2.01 1.95
N LYS A 76 23.94 -1.63 3.22
CA LYS A 76 22.87 -1.58 4.23
C LYS A 76 21.91 -0.42 3.89
N PRO A 77 20.58 -0.60 3.97
CA PRO A 77 19.64 0.48 3.74
C PRO A 77 19.73 1.54 4.84
N ALA A 78 19.72 2.81 4.43
CA ALA A 78 19.26 3.89 5.29
C ALA A 78 17.72 3.83 5.37
N PHE A 79 17.12 4.24 6.49
CA PHE A 79 15.67 4.21 6.63
C PHE A 79 15.14 5.33 7.52
N TRP A 80 13.89 5.72 7.26
CA TRP A 80 13.17 6.76 7.98
C TRP A 80 11.70 6.38 8.13
N GLU A 81 11.06 6.84 9.20
CA GLU A 81 9.60 6.79 9.34
C GLU A 81 8.95 7.77 8.33
N LEU A 82 7.90 7.34 7.65
CA LEU A 82 7.14 8.24 6.78
C LEU A 82 6.27 9.19 7.62
N LYS A 83 6.24 10.46 7.21
CA LYS A 83 5.28 11.42 7.75
C LYS A 83 3.87 11.03 7.31
N LYS A 84 2.87 11.36 8.12
CA LYS A 84 1.46 11.00 7.86
C LYS A 84 0.96 11.61 6.54
N GLU A 85 1.44 12.81 6.23
CA GLU A 85 1.11 13.58 5.03
C GLU A 85 1.69 12.91 3.79
N ASP A 86 2.98 12.55 3.84
CA ASP A 86 3.69 11.84 2.76
C ASP A 86 3.07 10.44 2.52
N TYR A 87 2.79 9.69 3.59
CA TYR A 87 2.12 8.37 3.51
C TYR A 87 0.72 8.48 2.89
N LYS A 88 -0.11 9.42 3.36
CA LYS A 88 -1.47 9.62 2.83
C LYS A 88 -1.45 10.03 1.36
N LYS A 89 -0.47 10.83 0.94
CA LYS A 89 -0.31 11.25 -0.46
C LYS A 89 0.14 10.09 -1.36
N LEU A 90 1.12 9.28 -0.92
CA LEU A 90 1.52 8.06 -1.62
C LEU A 90 0.35 7.07 -1.76
N LEU A 91 -0.44 6.88 -0.69
CA LEU A 91 -1.62 6.03 -0.71
C LEU A 91 -2.69 6.55 -1.70
N GLY A 92 -3.00 7.84 -1.67
CA GLY A 92 -3.95 8.43 -2.61
C GLY A 92 -3.50 8.32 -4.08
N LEU A 93 -2.20 8.43 -4.35
CA LEU A 93 -1.64 8.20 -5.68
C LEU A 93 -1.73 6.71 -6.08
N TYR A 94 -1.39 5.80 -5.16
CA TYR A 94 -1.45 4.35 -5.35
C TYR A 94 -2.86 3.86 -5.72
N GLN A 95 -3.90 4.37 -5.07
CA GLN A 95 -5.30 3.99 -5.30
C GLN A 95 -5.80 4.27 -6.74
N ASN A 96 -5.05 5.04 -7.54
CA ASN A 96 -5.37 5.32 -8.94
C ASN A 96 -4.64 4.42 -9.96
N ILE A 97 -3.79 3.48 -9.49
CA ILE A 97 -2.96 2.63 -10.36
C ILE A 97 -3.67 1.31 -10.68
N ASP A 98 -3.82 0.97 -11.97
CA ASP A 98 -4.20 -0.38 -12.38
C ASP A 98 -3.00 -1.34 -12.28
N LEU A 99 -2.97 -2.12 -11.20
CA LEU A 99 -1.94 -3.12 -10.94
C LEU A 99 -1.88 -4.22 -12.02
N LYS A 100 -3.00 -4.54 -12.68
CA LYS A 100 -3.05 -5.58 -13.71
C LYS A 100 -2.49 -5.08 -15.04
N GLY A 101 -2.66 -3.79 -15.34
CA GLY A 101 -2.08 -3.11 -16.49
C GLY A 101 -0.60 -2.74 -16.34
N LEU A 102 -0.04 -2.77 -15.12
CA LEU A 102 1.30 -2.26 -14.79
C LEU A 102 2.42 -2.82 -15.69
N SER A 103 2.40 -4.13 -15.97
CA SER A 103 3.40 -4.82 -16.81
C SER A 103 3.22 -4.60 -18.33
N SER A 104 2.23 -3.82 -18.73
CA SER A 104 1.94 -3.45 -20.13
C SER A 104 2.05 -1.95 -20.39
N LEU A 105 2.38 -1.16 -19.36
CA LEU A 105 2.60 0.28 -19.50
C LEU A 105 3.74 0.55 -20.48
N LYS A 106 3.53 1.56 -21.33
CA LYS A 106 4.53 2.02 -22.29
C LYS A 106 5.37 3.12 -21.65
N ASP A 107 6.66 3.04 -21.88
CA ASP A 107 7.62 4.06 -21.52
C ASP A 107 7.44 5.33 -22.39
N PRO A 108 7.50 6.54 -21.81
CA PRO A 108 7.38 7.79 -22.57
C PRO A 108 8.58 8.05 -23.50
N THR A 109 9.75 7.51 -23.16
CA THR A 109 11.02 7.71 -23.87
C THR A 109 11.84 6.42 -23.96
N GLN A 110 12.90 6.45 -24.76
CA GLN A 110 13.80 5.32 -25.04
C GLN A 110 15.28 5.64 -24.75
N LYS A 111 15.53 6.56 -23.81
CA LYS A 111 16.83 7.11 -23.42
C LYS A 111 17.78 6.04 -22.89
N ARG A 112 17.29 5.00 -22.20
CA ARG A 112 18.14 3.89 -21.72
C ARG A 112 18.85 3.13 -22.84
N PHE A 113 18.32 3.13 -24.06
CA PHE A 113 18.98 2.49 -25.21
C PHE A 113 20.13 3.31 -25.83
N TYR A 114 20.32 4.57 -25.41
CA TYR A 114 21.44 5.42 -25.84
C TYR A 114 22.15 6.10 -24.65
N ASP A 115 22.17 5.44 -23.49
CA ASP A 115 22.84 5.87 -22.25
C ASP A 115 22.39 7.25 -21.72
N GLY A 116 21.15 7.66 -22.05
CA GLY A 116 20.56 8.93 -21.66
C GLY A 116 19.68 8.88 -20.40
N ALA A 117 19.44 7.71 -19.82
CA ALA A 117 18.66 7.48 -18.60
C ALA A 117 19.00 6.12 -17.98
N PRO A 118 18.86 5.93 -16.65
CA PRO A 118 18.94 4.61 -16.04
C PRO A 118 17.71 3.76 -16.39
N ILE A 119 17.85 2.43 -16.30
CA ILE A 119 16.72 1.50 -16.39
C ILE A 119 15.98 1.54 -15.06
N ALA A 120 14.66 1.75 -15.09
CA ALA A 120 13.81 1.87 -13.92
C ALA A 120 12.66 0.84 -13.93
N THR A 121 12.28 0.35 -12.75
CA THR A 121 11.09 -0.49 -12.53
C THR A 121 10.37 -0.09 -11.24
N LEU A 122 9.05 -0.30 -11.23
CA LEU A 122 8.19 -0.13 -10.05
C LEU A 122 7.41 -1.42 -9.79
N SER A 123 7.42 -1.88 -8.54
CA SER A 123 6.69 -3.06 -8.08
C SER A 123 5.82 -2.76 -6.86
N PHE A 124 4.66 -3.40 -6.82
CA PHE A 124 3.75 -3.43 -5.67
C PHE A 124 3.48 -4.89 -5.28
N THR A 125 3.65 -5.22 -4.00
CA THR A 125 3.36 -6.55 -3.47
C THR A 125 2.19 -6.51 -2.49
N GLU A 126 1.04 -7.03 -2.93
CA GLU A 126 -0.16 -7.24 -2.12
C GLU A 126 -0.23 -8.70 -1.67
N GLU A 127 -0.14 -8.95 -0.36
CA GLU A 127 -0.09 -10.28 0.27
C GLU A 127 0.96 -11.24 -0.30
N LYS A 128 0.65 -11.87 -1.45
CA LYS A 128 1.47 -12.86 -2.16
C LYS A 128 1.61 -12.55 -3.65
N ASN A 129 0.89 -11.56 -4.17
CA ASN A 129 0.94 -11.16 -5.57
C ASN A 129 1.88 -9.97 -5.70
N THR A 130 2.85 -10.06 -6.62
CA THR A 130 3.71 -8.93 -6.99
C THR A 130 3.39 -8.50 -8.41
N TYR A 131 2.99 -7.23 -8.54
CA TYR A 131 2.77 -6.56 -9.81
C TYR A 131 4.00 -5.71 -10.10
N THR A 132 4.63 -5.89 -11.26
CA THR A 132 5.84 -5.16 -11.65
C THR A 132 5.62 -4.48 -12.99
N SER A 133 6.10 -3.25 -13.13
CA SER A 133 6.04 -2.49 -14.38
C SER A 133 6.90 -3.11 -15.48
N SER A 134 6.60 -2.74 -16.73
CA SER A 134 7.63 -2.76 -17.78
C SER A 134 8.86 -1.96 -17.32
N GLU A 135 10.03 -2.26 -17.88
CA GLU A 135 11.19 -1.37 -17.74
C GLU A 135 10.90 -0.03 -18.42
N PHE A 136 11.24 1.08 -17.75
CA PHE A 136 11.14 2.44 -18.29
C PHE A 136 12.42 3.24 -18.04
N ASP A 137 12.49 4.45 -18.56
CA ASP A 137 13.60 5.37 -18.34
C ASP A 137 13.45 6.09 -17.00
N GLY A 138 14.45 5.99 -16.11
CA GLY A 138 14.46 6.76 -14.87
C GLY A 138 14.44 8.27 -15.12
N GLY A 139 13.63 8.98 -14.33
CA GLY A 139 13.26 10.37 -14.58
C GLY A 139 12.16 10.59 -15.64
N TYR A 140 11.71 9.54 -16.34
CA TYR A 140 10.62 9.58 -17.32
C TYR A 140 9.65 8.39 -17.12
N PRO A 141 8.97 8.29 -15.97
CA PRO A 141 8.01 7.22 -15.70
C PRO A 141 6.78 7.25 -16.64
N PRO A 142 6.17 6.09 -16.96
CA PRO A 142 4.88 6.03 -17.64
C PRO A 142 3.82 6.91 -16.95
N LYS A 143 3.00 7.58 -17.74
CA LYS A 143 2.04 8.60 -17.30
C LYS A 143 1.09 8.09 -16.19
N GLU A 144 0.73 6.83 -16.27
CA GLU A 144 -0.16 6.12 -15.35
C GLU A 144 0.43 5.97 -13.94
N ILE A 145 1.76 5.98 -13.80
CA ILE A 145 2.48 5.87 -12.51
C ILE A 145 3.38 7.07 -12.19
N GLU A 146 3.47 8.06 -13.10
CA GLU A 146 4.33 9.23 -12.98
C GLU A 146 4.15 9.97 -11.65
N GLY A 147 2.91 10.27 -11.27
CA GLY A 147 2.62 10.96 -10.01
C GLY A 147 3.11 10.21 -8.78
N PHE A 148 2.98 8.87 -8.78
CA PHE A 148 3.44 8.01 -7.69
C PHE A 148 4.97 7.93 -7.62
N VAL A 149 5.64 7.66 -8.76
CA VAL A 149 7.10 7.56 -8.85
C VAL A 149 7.77 8.87 -8.43
N ASN A 150 7.29 10.00 -8.96
CA ASN A 150 7.84 11.32 -8.65
C ASN A 150 7.66 11.67 -7.17
N GLU A 151 6.54 11.32 -6.54
CA GLU A 151 6.34 11.56 -5.11
C GLU A 151 7.22 10.64 -4.25
N LEU A 152 7.36 9.36 -4.60
CA LEU A 152 8.19 8.40 -3.89
C LEU A 152 9.66 8.86 -3.83
N ILE A 153 10.20 9.30 -4.97
CA ILE A 153 11.57 9.84 -5.06
C ILE A 153 11.69 11.15 -4.25
N SER A 154 10.72 12.07 -4.41
CA SER A 154 10.64 13.33 -3.66
C SER A 154 10.66 13.12 -2.15
N VAL A 155 9.93 12.13 -1.63
CA VAL A 155 9.92 11.76 -0.20
C VAL A 155 11.27 11.18 0.24
N ALA A 156 11.83 10.24 -0.52
CA ALA A 156 13.15 9.66 -0.23
C ALA A 156 14.27 10.73 -0.20
N GLU A 157 14.30 11.65 -1.17
CA GLU A 157 15.31 12.70 -1.28
C GLU A 157 15.16 13.81 -0.23
N LYS A 158 13.96 14.04 0.33
CA LYS A 158 13.74 14.96 1.46
C LYS A 158 14.24 14.39 2.79
N LEU A 159 14.19 13.06 2.96
CA LEU A 159 14.57 12.38 4.20
C LEU A 159 16.05 12.02 4.24
N ASN A 160 16.69 11.86 3.08
CA ASN A 160 18.13 11.63 2.92
C ASN A 160 18.99 12.92 2.89
N LYS A 161 18.47 14.03 3.46
CA LYS A 161 19.14 15.34 3.57
C LYS A 161 19.21 15.79 5.03
#